data_AF-A0A662PTS3-F1
#
_entry.id   AF-A0A662PTS3-F1
#
_cell.length_a   1.000
_cell.length_b   1.000
_cell.length_c   1.000
_cell.angle_alpha   90.00
_cell.angle_beta   90.00
_cell.angle_gamma   90.00
#
_symmetry.space_group_name_H-M   'P 1'
#
loop_
_entity.id
_entity.type
_entity.pdbx_description
1 polymer ?
#
loop_
_entity_poly.entity_id
_entity_poly.type
_entity_poly.pdbx_seq_one_letter_code
_entity_poly.pdbx_strand_id
1 'polypeptide(L)'
;MVMGGIEARKRDHIDLCMDLGDEAEFREKTTWFEYVELVHNALPELDLDDISLEAELLGRRFSYPLLIEGMTGGTEKAYDVNRSLAEAADRLNIPMGVGSERAGVENRELARTYRVARETSSKLFLIGNISGVQLAREGVGYAEKAAEIIEADALAIHLNCLQELVQPEGTPFFRGVLEAIRKASE
;
A
#
# COMPACT_ATOMS: atom_id res chain seq x y z
N MET A 1 -28.70 -9.73 -5.45
CA MET A 1 -27.62 -8.75 -5.71
C MET A 1 -26.64 -9.42 -6.65
N VAL A 2 -26.37 -8.81 -7.80
CA VAL A 2 -25.33 -9.31 -8.71
C VAL A 2 -23.99 -9.06 -8.02
N MET A 3 -23.34 -10.13 -7.56
CA MET A 3 -22.03 -10.04 -6.93
C MET A 3 -21.02 -9.61 -8.00
N GLY A 4 -20.50 -8.38 -7.89
CA GLY A 4 -19.42 -7.90 -8.76
C GLY A 4 -18.14 -8.69 -8.51
N GLY A 5 -17.38 -8.99 -9.57
CA GLY A 5 -16.06 -9.61 -9.45
C GLY A 5 -15.04 -8.69 -8.76
N ILE A 6 -13.85 -9.22 -8.45
CA ILE A 6 -12.78 -8.49 -7.75
C ILE A 6 -12.46 -7.13 -8.38
N GLU A 7 -12.46 -7.04 -9.70
CA GLU A 7 -12.21 -5.80 -10.45
C GLU A 7 -13.26 -4.72 -10.17
N ALA A 8 -14.55 -5.08 -10.17
CA ALA A 8 -15.63 -4.12 -9.89
C ALA A 8 -15.48 -3.53 -8.47
N ARG A 9 -15.21 -4.39 -7.48
CA ARG A 9 -14.94 -3.96 -6.10
C ARG A 9 -13.74 -3.00 -6.00
N LYS A 10 -12.65 -3.28 -6.74
CA LYS A 10 -11.46 -2.41 -6.76
C LYS A 10 -11.78 -1.03 -7.32
N ARG A 11 -12.61 -0.96 -8.37
CA ARG A 11 -13.09 0.30 -8.92
C ARG A 11 -13.99 1.03 -7.90
N ASP A 12 -14.95 0.32 -7.31
CA ASP A 12 -15.90 0.90 -6.34
C ASP A 12 -15.16 1.49 -5.13
N HIS A 13 -14.08 0.87 -4.64
CA HIS A 13 -13.25 1.45 -3.58
C HIS A 13 -12.64 2.81 -3.97
N ILE A 14 -12.12 2.93 -5.20
CA ILE A 14 -11.57 4.19 -5.69
C ILE A 14 -12.68 5.23 -5.83
N ASP A 15 -13.80 4.86 -6.44
CA ASP A 15 -14.92 5.75 -6.69
C ASP A 15 -15.52 6.25 -5.37
N LEU A 16 -15.78 5.37 -4.40
CA LEU A 16 -16.30 5.76 -3.08
C LEU A 16 -15.37 6.74 -2.36
N CYS A 17 -14.05 6.50 -2.35
CA CYS A 17 -13.12 7.43 -1.72
C CYS A 17 -13.09 8.80 -2.41
N MET A 18 -13.22 8.83 -3.75
CA MET A 18 -13.23 10.08 -4.52
C MET A 18 -14.56 10.84 -4.40
N ASP A 19 -15.68 10.12 -4.40
CA ASP A 19 -17.03 10.71 -4.43
C ASP A 19 -17.45 11.19 -3.03
N LEU A 20 -17.09 10.44 -1.98
CA LEU A 20 -17.42 10.80 -0.60
C LEU A 20 -16.41 11.80 -0.02
N GLY A 21 -15.16 11.81 -0.49
CA GLY A 21 -14.10 12.66 0.05
C GLY A 21 -13.99 12.52 1.58
N ASP A 22 -14.09 13.65 2.30
CA ASP A 22 -14.06 13.72 3.77
C ASP A 22 -15.15 12.85 4.43
N GLU A 23 -16.26 12.55 3.74
CA GLU A 23 -17.30 11.67 4.29
C GLU A 23 -16.86 10.20 4.38
N ALA A 24 -15.84 9.79 3.63
CA ALA A 24 -15.22 8.47 3.76
C ALA A 24 -14.26 8.38 4.95
N GLU A 25 -13.86 9.51 5.55
CA GLU A 25 -12.99 9.56 6.72
C GLU A 25 -13.75 9.22 8.01
N PHE A 26 -13.00 9.05 9.10
CA PHE A 26 -13.60 8.81 10.40
C PHE A 26 -14.36 10.05 10.89
N ARG A 27 -15.65 9.87 11.21
CA ARG A 27 -16.49 10.97 11.73
C ARG A 27 -16.25 11.31 13.20
N GLU A 28 -16.02 10.29 14.02
CA GLU A 28 -15.88 10.43 15.48
C GLU A 28 -14.50 10.02 16.01
N LYS A 29 -13.75 9.23 15.23
CA LYS A 29 -12.41 8.79 15.63
C LYS A 29 -11.37 9.74 15.06
N THR A 30 -10.40 10.09 15.88
CA THR A 30 -9.24 10.91 15.49
C THR A 30 -7.97 10.07 15.47
N THR A 31 -6.89 10.64 14.95
CA THR A 31 -5.55 10.03 14.94
C THR A 31 -4.82 10.17 16.27
N TRP A 32 -5.40 10.90 17.23
CA TRP A 32 -4.79 11.34 18.49
C TRP A 32 -3.62 12.32 18.34
N PHE A 33 -3.34 12.82 17.13
CA PHE A 33 -2.33 13.85 16.93
C PHE A 33 -2.71 15.20 17.57
N GLU A 34 -3.99 15.43 17.89
CA GLU A 34 -4.43 16.58 18.68
C GLU A 34 -3.89 16.57 20.13
N TYR A 35 -3.40 15.43 20.61
CA TYR A 35 -2.77 15.28 21.92
C TYR A 35 -1.24 15.31 21.85
N VAL A 36 -0.66 15.48 20.67
CA VAL A 36 0.78 15.58 20.46
C VAL A 36 1.15 17.03 20.21
N GLU A 37 1.86 17.64 21.16
CA GLU A 37 2.39 19.00 21.02
C GLU A 37 3.91 18.95 20.81
N LEU A 38 4.37 19.56 19.71
CA LEU A 38 5.79 19.80 19.50
C LEU A 38 6.20 21.06 20.24
N VAL A 39 7.03 20.93 21.28
CA VAL A 39 7.49 22.07 22.08
C VAL A 39 8.33 23.00 21.21
N HIS A 40 7.86 24.22 21.02
CA HIS A 40 8.57 25.23 20.25
C HIS A 40 9.90 25.60 20.93
N ASN A 41 11.00 25.51 20.17
CA ASN A 41 12.28 26.07 20.56
C ASN A 41 12.46 27.46 19.93
N ALA A 42 12.37 28.50 20.76
CA ALA A 42 12.50 29.91 20.32
C ALA A 42 13.94 30.32 19.98
N LEU A 43 14.95 29.54 20.39
CA LEU A 43 16.35 29.78 20.09
C LEU A 43 17.01 28.47 19.63
N PRO A 44 16.74 28.01 18.39
CA PRO A 44 17.19 26.71 17.92
C PRO A 44 18.68 26.63 17.58
N GLU A 45 19.37 27.77 17.45
CA GLU A 45 20.80 27.87 17.08
C GLU A 45 21.18 26.98 15.86
N LEU A 46 20.30 26.94 14.85
CA LEU A 46 20.49 26.20 13.60
C LEU A 46 19.98 27.01 12.40
N ASP A 47 20.62 26.84 11.24
CA ASP A 47 20.17 27.41 9.98
C ASP A 47 19.22 26.46 9.26
N LEU A 48 18.25 27.00 8.51
CA LEU A 48 17.27 26.20 7.77
C LEU A 48 17.94 25.25 6.76
N ASP A 49 19.04 25.70 6.15
CA ASP A 49 19.80 24.95 5.16
C ASP A 49 20.55 23.74 5.76
N ASP A 50 20.70 23.68 7.08
CA ASP A 50 21.30 22.54 7.79
C ASP A 50 20.29 21.41 8.06
N ILE A 51 19.00 21.64 7.80
CA ILE A 51 17.95 20.64 8.05
C ILE A 51 17.96 19.60 6.93
N SER A 52 18.30 18.36 7.30
CA SER A 52 18.14 17.20 6.43
C SER A 52 16.79 16.51 6.67
N LEU A 53 16.11 16.17 5.57
CA LEU A 53 14.93 15.31 5.55
C LEU A 53 15.27 13.89 5.07
N GLU A 54 16.56 13.57 4.90
CA GLU A 54 16.95 12.23 4.47
C GLU A 54 16.55 11.17 5.50
N ALA A 55 16.09 10.02 4.99
CA ALA A 55 15.74 8.88 5.82
C ALA A 55 16.29 7.59 5.20
N GLU A 56 16.46 6.56 6.02
CA GLU A 56 16.89 5.24 5.56
C GLU A 56 15.80 4.20 5.87
N LEU A 57 15.48 3.38 4.88
CA LEU A 57 14.58 2.24 5.01
C LEU A 57 15.18 1.05 4.27
N LEU A 58 15.30 -0.09 4.97
CA LEU A 58 15.81 -1.36 4.43
C LEU A 58 17.16 -1.23 3.69
N GLY A 59 18.07 -0.41 4.24
CA GLY A 59 19.42 -0.19 3.69
C GLY A 59 19.48 0.77 2.50
N ARG A 60 18.35 1.42 2.15
CA ARG A 60 18.29 2.44 1.09
C ARG A 60 17.99 3.82 1.67
N ARG A 61 18.67 4.84 1.15
CA ARG A 61 18.44 6.25 1.49
C ARG A 61 17.41 6.91 0.58
N PHE A 62 16.56 7.73 1.20
CA PHE A 62 15.46 8.48 0.60
C PHE A 62 15.60 9.96 0.94
N SER A 63 15.02 10.82 0.10
CA SER A 63 15.13 12.28 0.27
C SER A 63 14.18 12.85 1.32
N TYR A 64 13.17 12.08 1.73
CA TYR A 64 12.17 12.46 2.71
C TYR A 64 11.81 11.27 3.62
N PRO A 65 11.39 11.51 4.89
CA PRO A 65 10.96 10.46 5.81
C PRO A 65 9.49 10.10 5.58
N LEU A 66 9.11 9.90 4.32
CA LEU A 66 7.74 9.68 3.86
C LEU A 66 7.71 8.54 2.85
N LEU A 67 6.56 7.86 2.77
CA LEU A 67 6.28 6.88 1.72
C LEU A 67 4.81 6.99 1.30
N ILE A 68 4.50 6.51 0.09
CA ILE A 68 3.13 6.36 -0.39
C ILE A 68 2.67 4.95 -0.02
N GLU A 69 1.66 4.81 0.83
CA GLU A 69 1.11 3.48 1.17
C GLU A 69 0.29 2.86 0.03
N GLY A 70 0.17 1.53 0.10
CA GLY A 70 -0.54 0.74 -0.91
C GLY A 70 -2.04 1.01 -0.93
N MET A 71 -2.55 1.54 -2.06
CA MET A 71 -3.97 1.88 -2.22
C MET A 71 -4.69 0.99 -3.22
N THR A 72 -4.20 0.91 -4.47
CA THR A 72 -5.01 0.37 -5.58
C THR A 72 -4.24 -0.49 -6.58
N GLY A 73 -4.99 -1.04 -7.53
CA GLY A 73 -4.59 -1.98 -8.57
C GLY A 73 -5.70 -3.00 -8.84
N GLY A 74 -5.71 -3.58 -10.03
CA GLY A 74 -6.70 -4.57 -10.44
C GLY A 74 -7.89 -4.03 -11.24
N THR A 75 -7.80 -2.81 -11.78
CA THR A 75 -8.75 -2.21 -12.73
C THR A 75 -8.04 -1.14 -13.58
N GLU A 76 -8.60 -0.77 -14.74
CA GLU A 76 -7.98 0.22 -15.63
C GLU A 76 -7.78 1.59 -14.95
N LYS A 77 -8.76 2.06 -14.17
CA LYS A 77 -8.63 3.32 -13.41
C LYS A 77 -7.43 3.31 -12.46
N ALA A 78 -7.09 2.14 -11.91
CA ALA A 78 -5.98 1.98 -10.99
C ALA A 78 -4.61 2.03 -11.70
N TYR A 79 -4.55 1.72 -13.01
CA TYR A 79 -3.34 1.87 -13.81
C TYR A 79 -2.86 3.32 -13.81
N ASP A 80 -3.76 4.26 -14.13
CA ASP A 80 -3.41 5.68 -14.19
C ASP A 80 -3.03 6.24 -12.82
N VAL A 81 -3.71 5.80 -11.76
CA VAL A 81 -3.38 6.16 -10.38
C VAL A 81 -1.98 5.66 -10.01
N ASN A 82 -1.69 4.38 -10.21
CA ASN A 82 -0.39 3.80 -9.88
C ASN A 82 0.74 4.41 -10.70
N ARG A 83 0.53 4.72 -11.99
CA ARG A 83 1.52 5.43 -12.81
C ARG A 83 1.83 6.81 -12.22
N SER A 84 0.79 7.59 -11.92
CA SER A 84 0.95 8.97 -11.45
C SER A 84 1.65 9.03 -10.08
N LEU A 85 1.31 8.11 -9.17
CA LEU A 85 1.96 8.00 -7.88
C LEU A 85 3.41 7.53 -8.01
N ALA A 86 3.71 6.61 -8.93
CA ALA A 86 5.07 6.15 -9.18
C ALA A 86 5.95 7.27 -9.75
N GLU A 87 5.42 8.10 -10.65
CA GLU A 87 6.13 9.27 -11.18
C GLU A 87 6.44 10.29 -10.08
N ALA A 88 5.49 10.53 -9.17
CA ALA A 88 5.70 11.42 -8.03
C ALA A 88 6.75 10.84 -7.05
N ALA A 89 6.65 9.54 -6.74
CA ALA A 89 7.55 8.86 -5.82
C ALA A 89 8.99 8.80 -6.35
N ASP A 90 9.17 8.56 -7.66
CA ASP A 90 10.49 8.56 -8.31
C ASP A 90 11.11 9.97 -8.28
N ARG A 91 10.33 11.00 -8.62
CA ARG A 91 10.79 12.40 -8.60
C ARG A 91 11.18 12.89 -7.21
N LEU A 92 10.45 12.45 -6.17
CA LEU A 92 10.72 12.81 -4.78
C LEU A 92 11.73 11.86 -4.11
N ASN A 93 12.13 10.78 -4.78
CA ASN A 93 12.92 9.69 -4.20
C ASN A 93 12.37 9.23 -2.84
N ILE A 94 11.11 8.78 -2.85
CA ILE A 94 10.42 8.16 -1.71
C ILE A 94 9.89 6.76 -2.08
N PRO A 95 9.71 5.84 -1.11
CA PRO A 95 9.11 4.53 -1.37
C PRO A 95 7.63 4.64 -1.79
N MET A 96 7.17 3.67 -2.58
CA MET A 96 5.77 3.53 -2.94
C MET A 96 5.30 2.08 -2.77
N GLY A 97 4.18 1.90 -2.07
CA GLY A 97 3.42 0.67 -2.04
C GLY A 97 2.34 0.63 -3.11
N VAL A 98 2.10 -0.54 -3.67
CA VAL A 98 0.90 -0.80 -4.49
C VAL A 98 -0.23 -1.35 -3.62
N GLY A 99 -1.48 -1.25 -4.09
CA GLY A 99 -2.59 -1.90 -3.40
C GLY A 99 -2.49 -3.43 -3.46
N SER A 100 -3.36 -4.13 -2.73
CA SER A 100 -3.35 -5.61 -2.72
C SER A 100 -3.33 -6.21 -4.13
N GLU A 101 -2.30 -7.00 -4.41
CA GLU A 101 -1.94 -7.58 -5.72
C GLU A 101 -2.75 -8.82 -6.10
N ARG A 102 -3.71 -9.21 -5.24
CA ARG A 102 -4.55 -10.40 -5.45
C ARG A 102 -5.16 -10.47 -6.85
N ALA A 103 -5.66 -9.34 -7.37
CA ALA A 103 -6.24 -9.30 -8.70
C ALA A 103 -5.22 -9.58 -9.81
N GLY A 104 -3.98 -9.11 -9.67
CA GLY A 104 -2.89 -9.35 -10.60
C GLY A 104 -2.35 -10.79 -10.53
N VAL A 105 -2.32 -11.39 -9.34
CA VAL A 105 -1.93 -12.80 -9.16
C VAL A 105 -2.99 -13.75 -9.74
N GLU A 106 -4.28 -13.48 -9.50
CA GLU A 106 -5.38 -14.31 -9.99
C GLU A 106 -5.67 -14.11 -11.50
N ASN A 107 -5.46 -12.90 -12.02
CA ASN A 107 -5.63 -12.58 -13.45
C ASN A 107 -4.41 -11.82 -14.00
N ARG A 108 -3.63 -12.51 -14.85
CA ARG A 108 -2.43 -11.97 -15.49
C ARG A 108 -2.68 -10.71 -16.33
N GLU A 109 -3.88 -10.54 -16.89
CA GLU A 109 -4.20 -9.33 -17.65
C GLU A 109 -4.25 -8.08 -16.77
N LEU A 110 -4.61 -8.24 -15.49
CA LEU A 110 -4.68 -7.16 -14.50
C LEU A 110 -3.32 -6.85 -13.87
N ALA A 111 -2.32 -7.72 -14.01
CA ALA A 111 -0.97 -7.50 -13.48
C ALA A 111 -0.34 -6.20 -14.01
N ARG A 112 -0.68 -5.79 -15.24
CA ARG A 112 -0.22 -4.53 -15.85
C ARG A 112 -0.56 -3.28 -15.00
N THR A 113 -1.67 -3.33 -14.26
CA THR A 113 -2.15 -2.21 -13.43
C THR A 113 -1.28 -1.98 -12.19
N TYR A 114 -0.42 -2.94 -11.85
CA TYR A 114 0.58 -2.84 -10.78
C TYR A 114 1.98 -2.62 -11.37
N ARG A 115 2.34 -3.42 -12.39
CA ARG A 115 3.65 -3.38 -13.07
C ARG A 115 4.00 -2.00 -13.61
N VAL A 116 3.01 -1.21 -14.00
CA VAL A 116 3.19 0.18 -14.44
C VAL A 116 4.06 1.00 -13.48
N ALA A 117 4.00 0.72 -12.16
CA ALA A 117 4.84 1.42 -11.19
C ALA A 117 6.34 1.14 -11.37
N ARG A 118 6.72 -0.11 -11.68
CA ARG A 118 8.11 -0.49 -11.99
C ARG A 118 8.54 0.00 -13.37
N GLU A 119 7.63 -0.01 -14.33
CA GLU A 119 7.87 0.50 -15.70
C GLU A 119 8.15 2.01 -15.71
N THR A 120 7.61 2.77 -14.75
CA THR A 120 7.93 4.20 -14.57
C THR A 120 9.40 4.42 -14.24
N SER A 121 9.98 3.61 -13.35
CA SER A 121 11.40 3.73 -12.98
C SER A 121 11.95 2.43 -12.39
N SER A 122 13.05 1.95 -12.97
CA SER A 122 13.81 0.82 -12.43
C SER A 122 14.49 1.12 -11.10
N LYS A 123 14.57 2.39 -10.70
CA LYS A 123 15.14 2.81 -9.43
C LYS A 123 14.08 3.01 -8.35
N LEU A 124 12.79 3.01 -8.64
CA LEU A 124 11.78 3.26 -7.60
C LEU A 124 11.81 2.16 -6.53
N PHE A 125 11.74 2.50 -5.24
CA PHE A 125 11.61 1.49 -4.20
C PHE A 125 10.15 1.07 -4.09
N LEU A 126 9.84 -0.17 -4.44
CA LEU A 126 8.46 -0.65 -4.53
C LEU A 126 8.14 -1.66 -3.43
N ILE A 127 6.98 -1.44 -2.80
CA ILE A 127 6.45 -2.30 -1.74
C ILE A 127 5.23 -3.04 -2.31
N GLY A 128 5.37 -4.35 -2.52
CA GLY A 128 4.26 -5.22 -2.90
C GLY A 128 3.25 -5.33 -1.77
N ASN A 129 2.06 -5.88 -2.04
CA ASN A 129 0.99 -5.91 -1.03
C ASN A 129 0.08 -7.13 -1.16
N ILE A 130 -0.03 -7.91 -0.09
CA ILE A 130 -0.91 -9.08 0.02
C ILE A 130 -1.66 -9.08 1.36
N SER A 131 -2.80 -9.78 1.47
CA SER A 131 -3.41 -9.97 2.79
C SER A 131 -2.83 -11.18 3.51
N GLY A 132 -2.77 -11.07 4.83
CA GLY A 132 -2.38 -12.18 5.70
C GLY A 132 -3.27 -13.41 5.51
N VAL A 133 -4.55 -13.24 5.16
CA VAL A 133 -5.49 -14.35 4.89
C VAL A 133 -5.10 -15.10 3.61
N GLN A 134 -4.71 -14.42 2.52
CA GLN A 134 -4.21 -15.12 1.34
C GLN A 134 -2.89 -15.82 1.63
N LEU A 135 -1.98 -15.16 2.34
CA LEU A 135 -0.70 -15.75 2.74
C LEU A 135 -0.90 -17.04 3.55
N ALA A 136 -1.83 -17.04 4.51
CA ALA A 136 -2.13 -18.23 5.32
C ALA A 136 -2.73 -19.38 4.51
N ARG A 137 -3.48 -19.08 3.44
CA ARG A 137 -4.15 -20.08 2.60
C ARG A 137 -3.24 -20.64 1.51
N GLU A 138 -2.41 -19.80 0.91
CA GLU A 138 -1.63 -20.12 -0.29
C GLU A 138 -0.13 -20.29 -0.02
N GLY A 139 0.35 -19.82 1.13
CA GLY A 139 1.74 -19.95 1.56
C GLY A 139 2.69 -18.95 0.89
N VAL A 140 4.00 -19.13 1.15
CA VAL A 140 5.06 -18.19 0.75
C VAL A 140 5.15 -18.03 -0.77
N GLY A 141 4.88 -19.08 -1.56
CA GLY A 141 4.88 -18.98 -3.02
C GLY A 141 3.85 -18.01 -3.59
N TYR A 142 2.81 -17.63 -2.82
CA TYR A 142 1.91 -16.55 -3.19
C TYR A 142 2.55 -15.16 -3.02
N ALA A 143 3.30 -14.98 -1.93
CA ALA A 143 4.05 -13.76 -1.66
C ALA A 143 5.12 -13.51 -2.73
N GLU A 144 5.84 -14.55 -3.14
CA GLU A 144 6.83 -14.48 -4.23
C GLU A 144 6.18 -14.03 -5.54
N LYS A 145 5.07 -14.67 -5.94
CA LYS A 145 4.34 -14.29 -7.16
C LYS A 145 3.84 -12.85 -7.14
N ALA A 146 3.38 -12.36 -5.99
CA ALA A 146 2.97 -10.96 -5.85
C ALA A 146 4.18 -10.03 -6.03
N ALA A 147 5.26 -10.27 -5.28
CA ALA A 147 6.49 -9.48 -5.38
C ALA A 147 7.08 -9.45 -6.81
N GLU A 148 7.01 -10.57 -7.55
CA GLU A 148 7.46 -10.66 -8.94
C GLU A 148 6.70 -9.74 -9.90
N ILE A 149 5.44 -9.37 -9.63
CA ILE A 149 4.63 -8.54 -10.55
C ILE A 149 5.27 -7.17 -10.77
N ILE A 150 5.87 -6.62 -9.71
CA ILE A 150 6.46 -5.27 -9.68
C ILE A 150 7.97 -5.28 -9.39
N GLU A 151 8.58 -6.46 -9.31
CA GLU A 151 9.97 -6.64 -8.87
C GLU A 151 10.19 -5.92 -7.53
N ALA A 152 9.36 -6.26 -6.53
CA ALA A 152 9.26 -5.53 -5.28
C ALA A 152 10.55 -5.59 -4.45
N ASP A 153 10.90 -4.47 -3.84
CA ASP A 153 12.01 -4.34 -2.89
C ASP A 153 11.61 -4.76 -1.47
N ALA A 154 10.32 -4.68 -1.15
CA ALA A 154 9.72 -5.15 0.10
C ALA A 154 8.28 -5.62 -0.11
N LEU A 155 7.70 -6.29 0.89
CA LEU A 155 6.32 -6.78 0.84
C LEU A 155 5.55 -6.37 2.10
N ALA A 156 4.43 -5.68 1.92
CA ALA A 156 3.46 -5.39 2.95
C ALA A 156 2.43 -6.53 3.07
N ILE A 157 2.22 -7.02 4.29
CA ILE A 157 1.17 -8.00 4.61
C ILE A 157 0.09 -7.28 5.41
N HIS A 158 -1.00 -6.89 4.75
CA HIS A 158 -2.07 -6.13 5.40
C HIS A 158 -2.99 -7.02 6.24
N LEU A 159 -3.48 -6.45 7.34
CA LEU A 159 -4.41 -7.07 8.27
C LEU A 159 -5.69 -6.24 8.32
N ASN A 160 -6.78 -6.78 7.77
CA ASN A 160 -8.02 -6.05 7.56
C ASN A 160 -9.24 -6.79 8.15
N CYS A 161 -9.09 -7.39 9.34
CA CYS A 161 -10.11 -8.24 9.96
C CYS A 161 -11.50 -7.62 10.00
N LEU A 162 -11.59 -6.36 10.43
CA LEU A 162 -12.87 -5.67 10.51
C LEU A 162 -13.48 -5.44 9.12
N GLN A 163 -12.66 -5.05 8.13
CA GLN A 163 -13.11 -4.86 6.75
C GLN A 163 -13.67 -6.18 6.18
N GLU A 164 -12.95 -7.29 6.33
CA GLU A 164 -13.40 -8.61 5.86
C GLU A 164 -14.64 -9.12 6.60
N LEU A 165 -14.88 -8.66 7.84
CA LEU A 165 -16.07 -9.04 8.61
C LEU A 165 -17.33 -8.30 8.13
N VAL A 166 -17.21 -7.03 7.74
CA VAL A 166 -18.36 -6.18 7.37
C VAL A 166 -18.62 -6.15 5.87
N GLN A 167 -17.62 -6.46 5.04
CA GLN A 167 -17.76 -6.51 3.59
C GLN A 167 -18.62 -7.73 3.18
N PRO A 168 -19.65 -7.57 2.33
CA PRO A 168 -20.58 -8.65 1.97
C PRO A 168 -19.91 -9.94 1.44
N GLU A 169 -18.81 -9.79 0.70
CA GLU A 169 -18.01 -10.84 0.09
C GLU A 169 -16.67 -11.10 0.81
N GLY A 170 -16.51 -10.56 2.02
CA GLY A 170 -15.30 -10.68 2.80
C GLY A 170 -14.97 -12.12 3.22
N THR A 171 -13.71 -12.36 3.53
CA THR A 171 -13.16 -13.66 3.96
C THR A 171 -12.58 -13.54 5.38
N PRO A 172 -13.42 -13.56 6.44
CA PRO A 172 -12.98 -13.28 7.81
C PRO A 172 -12.30 -14.48 8.51
N PHE A 173 -11.45 -15.23 7.80
CA PHE A 173 -10.79 -16.44 8.30
C PHE A 173 -9.31 -16.20 8.61
N PHE A 174 -9.01 -15.64 9.78
CA PHE A 174 -7.65 -15.22 10.18
C PHE A 174 -6.82 -16.27 10.93
N ARG A 175 -7.30 -17.51 11.03
CA ARG A 175 -6.53 -18.57 11.69
C ARG A 175 -5.25 -18.86 10.92
N GLY A 176 -4.11 -18.89 11.62
CA GLY A 176 -2.81 -19.24 11.04
C GLY A 176 -2.07 -18.08 10.37
N VAL A 177 -2.66 -16.87 10.30
CA VAL A 177 -2.04 -15.70 9.67
C VAL A 177 -0.69 -15.34 10.31
N LEU A 178 -0.61 -15.32 11.65
CA LEU A 178 0.65 -15.02 12.34
C LEU A 178 1.76 -16.03 12.00
N GLU A 179 1.42 -17.32 11.98
CA GLU A 179 2.38 -18.38 11.65
C GLU A 179 2.81 -18.30 10.18
N ALA A 180 1.90 -17.91 9.28
CA ALA A 180 2.22 -17.71 7.87
C ALA A 180 3.14 -16.49 7.66
N ILE A 181 2.92 -15.40 8.39
CA ILE A 181 3.82 -14.23 8.40
C ILE A 181 5.21 -14.63 8.89
N ARG A 182 5.28 -15.38 10.00
CA ARG A 182 6.55 -15.88 10.54
C ARG A 182 7.34 -16.68 9.48
N LYS A 183 6.69 -17.61 8.79
CA LYS A 183 7.32 -18.41 7.72
C LYS A 183 7.75 -17.58 6.50
N ALA A 184 7.02 -16.52 6.18
CA ALA A 184 7.38 -15.64 5.06
C ALA A 184 8.56 -14.71 5.38
N SER A 185 8.92 -14.57 6.66
CA SER A 185 10.08 -13.77 7.11
C SER A 185 11.37 -14.59 7.33
N GLU A 186 11.31 -15.90 7.15
CA GLU A 186 12.46 -16.82 7.24
C GLU A 186 13.17 -16.95 5.89
#